data_AF-A0A920TFU3-F1
#
_entry.id   AF-A0A920TFU3-F1
#
_cell.length_a   1.000
_cell.length_b   1.000
_cell.length_c   1.000
_cell.angle_alpha   90.00
_cell.angle_beta   90.00
_cell.angle_gamma   90.00
#
_symmetry.space_group_name_H-M   'P 1'
#
loop_
_entity.id
_entity.type
_entity.pdbx_description
1 polymer ?
#
loop_
_entity_poly.entity_id
_entity_poly.type
_entity_poly.pdbx_seq_one_letter_code
_entity_poly.pdbx_strand_id
1 'polypeptide(L)'
;MTQDKKLRKKFSGTPEKVVNLFTFFAQEVREILAELGFKTLNEIVGRTDLLKQVSTGSSNLDDLDFHPLFILPRSWPHKRYCDKKEINKVPDTLDQELLNEIQDKIGKTNIIEKEFNIKNTHRAVGQEYLIIY
;
A
#
# COMPACT_ATOMS: atom_id res chain seq x y z
N MET A 1 -13.00 18.31 -6.13
CA MET A 1 -13.20 17.58 -7.40
C MET A 1 -14.64 17.81 -7.88
N THR A 2 -14.89 17.97 -9.18
CA THR A 2 -16.22 18.33 -9.71
C THR A 2 -16.68 17.36 -10.80
N GLN A 3 -17.99 17.11 -10.85
CA GLN A 3 -18.63 16.29 -11.89
C GLN A 3 -19.27 17.13 -13.02
N ASP A 4 -19.34 18.46 -12.86
CA ASP A 4 -19.90 19.36 -13.86
C ASP A 4 -19.10 19.30 -15.17
N LYS A 5 -19.78 19.01 -16.29
CA LYS A 5 -19.20 18.91 -17.63
C LYS A 5 -18.50 20.21 -18.07
N LYS A 6 -19.05 21.39 -17.74
CA LYS A 6 -18.46 22.69 -18.10
C LYS A 6 -17.13 22.93 -17.38
N LEU A 7 -17.03 22.50 -16.12
CA LEU A 7 -15.81 22.63 -15.33
C LEU A 7 -14.78 21.56 -15.68
N ARG A 8 -15.19 20.33 -16.02
CA ARG A 8 -14.30 19.27 -16.51
C ARG A 8 -13.54 19.66 -17.78
N LYS A 9 -14.18 20.38 -18.71
CA LYS A 9 -13.52 20.89 -19.92
C LYS A 9 -12.35 21.84 -19.64
N LYS A 10 -12.27 22.41 -18.43
CA LYS A 10 -11.17 23.29 -18.01
C LYS A 10 -9.99 22.53 -17.40
N PHE A 11 -10.09 21.22 -17.21
CA PHE A 11 -8.99 20.42 -16.68
C PHE A 11 -7.89 20.28 -17.74
N SER A 12 -6.71 20.82 -17.45
CA SER A 12 -5.52 20.80 -18.32
C SER A 12 -4.41 19.89 -17.80
N GLY A 13 -4.72 19.02 -16.83
CA GLY A 13 -3.79 18.02 -16.34
C GLY A 13 -3.55 16.96 -17.41
N THR A 14 -2.31 16.53 -17.55
CA THR A 14 -1.93 15.49 -18.50
C THR A 14 -1.14 14.40 -17.77
N PRO A 15 -1.17 13.15 -18.26
CA PRO A 15 -0.37 12.07 -17.69
C PRO A 15 1.13 12.43 -17.62
N GLU A 16 1.65 13.14 -18.62
CA GLU A 16 3.05 13.57 -18.69
C GLU A 16 3.42 14.51 -17.53
N LYS A 17 2.50 15.40 -17.13
CA LYS A 17 2.74 16.29 -15.96
C LYS A 17 2.93 15.49 -14.67
N VAL A 18 2.21 14.39 -14.50
CA VAL A 18 2.34 13.51 -13.34
C VAL A 18 3.65 12.73 -13.39
N VAL A 19 4.00 12.18 -14.57
CA VAL A 19 5.28 11.48 -14.78
C VAL A 19 6.46 12.40 -14.48
N ASN A 20 6.43 13.64 -14.99
CA ASN A 20 7.49 14.61 -14.77
C ASN A 20 7.62 14.99 -13.29
N LEU A 21 6.51 15.19 -12.58
CA LEU A 21 6.53 15.46 -11.13
C LEU A 21 7.26 14.35 -10.36
N PHE A 22 6.86 13.09 -10.56
CA PHE A 22 7.50 11.97 -9.87
C PHE A 22 8.95 11.74 -10.32
N THR A 23 9.27 12.09 -11.57
CA THR A 23 10.65 12.02 -12.07
C THR A 23 11.55 13.01 -11.34
N PHE A 24 11.09 14.26 -11.15
CA PHE A 24 11.84 15.26 -10.39
C PHE A 24 11.96 14.91 -8.92
N PHE A 25 10.89 14.46 -8.28
CA PHE A 25 10.95 13.98 -6.89
C PHE A 25 11.91 12.80 -6.73
N ALA A 26 11.87 11.82 -7.64
CA ALA A 26 12.79 10.70 -7.57
C ALA A 26 14.26 11.14 -7.76
N GLN A 27 14.50 12.19 -8.55
CA GLN A 27 15.83 12.75 -8.73
C GLN A 27 16.33 13.46 -7.46
N GLU A 28 15.51 14.33 -6.88
CA GLU A 28 15.81 15.02 -5.61
C GLU A 28 16.08 14.02 -4.48
N VAL A 29 15.27 12.96 -4.36
CA VAL A 29 15.50 11.89 -3.39
C VAL A 29 16.86 11.20 -3.60
N ARG A 30 17.28 10.96 -4.85
CA ARG A 30 18.60 10.37 -5.14
C ARG A 30 19.74 11.31 -4.77
N GLU A 31 19.57 12.61 -4.98
CA GLU A 31 20.56 13.63 -4.62
C GLU A 31 20.74 13.68 -3.09
N ILE A 32 19.64 13.75 -2.33
CA ILE A 32 19.68 13.71 -0.86
C ILE A 32 20.31 12.40 -0.36
N LEU A 33 19.97 11.25 -0.95
CA LEU A 33 20.60 9.97 -0.59
C LEU A 33 22.11 9.99 -0.80
N ALA A 34 22.58 10.54 -1.93
CA ALA A 34 23.99 10.66 -2.23
C ALA A 34 24.73 11.60 -1.28
N GLU A 35 24.11 12.74 -0.91
CA GLU A 35 24.65 13.67 0.10
C GLU A 35 24.80 13.00 1.47
N LEU A 36 23.86 12.13 1.83
CA LEU A 36 23.91 11.35 3.07
C LEU A 36 24.82 10.10 2.97
N GLY A 37 25.33 9.77 1.78
CA GLY A 37 26.24 8.64 1.55
C GLY A 37 25.56 7.28 1.34
N PHE A 38 24.27 7.26 1.01
CA PHE A 38 23.48 6.04 0.79
C PHE A 38 23.15 5.82 -0.68
N LYS A 39 22.98 4.57 -1.09
CA LYS A 39 22.69 4.21 -2.50
C LYS A 39 21.21 3.92 -2.74
N THR A 40 20.50 3.45 -1.72
CA THR A 40 19.11 3.02 -1.84
C THR A 40 18.24 3.56 -0.71
N LEU A 41 16.96 3.81 -0.99
CA LEU A 41 16.01 4.28 0.01
C LEU A 41 15.87 3.30 1.18
N ASN A 42 15.95 1.99 0.92
CA ASN A 42 15.85 0.95 1.95
C ASN A 42 16.95 1.02 3.01
N GLU A 43 18.12 1.62 2.70
CA GLU A 43 19.21 1.80 3.67
C GLU A 43 18.87 2.83 4.76
N ILE A 44 17.98 3.78 4.45
CA ILE A 44 17.61 4.88 5.35
C ILE A 44 16.21 4.73 5.97
N VAL A 45 15.38 3.81 5.48
CA VAL A 45 14.04 3.56 6.06
C VAL A 45 14.18 3.15 7.54
N GLY A 46 13.57 3.94 8.42
CA GLY A 46 13.62 3.72 9.88
C GLY A 46 14.96 4.09 10.53
N ARG A 47 15.82 4.88 9.87
CA ARG A 47 17.04 5.48 10.45
C ARG A 47 16.76 6.89 11.00
N THR A 48 16.03 6.96 12.13
CA THR A 48 15.76 8.25 12.80
C THR A 48 17.01 8.90 13.37
N ASP A 49 18.11 8.15 13.50
CA ASP A 49 19.44 8.66 13.88
C ASP A 49 20.04 9.62 12.85
N LEU A 50 19.51 9.66 11.62
CA LEU A 50 19.89 10.64 10.59
C LEU A 50 19.16 11.99 10.78
N LEU A 51 18.17 12.05 11.68
CA LEU A 51 17.38 13.26 11.92
C LEU A 51 17.85 13.95 13.20
N LYS A 52 17.85 15.28 13.18
CA LYS A 52 18.08 16.11 14.35
C LYS A 52 17.05 17.23 14.38
N GLN A 53 16.56 17.52 15.58
CA GLN A 53 15.80 18.75 15.80
C GLN A 53 16.75 19.95 15.67
N VAL A 54 16.33 20.96 14.92
CA VAL A 54 17.05 22.22 14.78
C VAL A 54 16.25 23.29 15.50
N SER A 55 16.90 24.04 16.39
CA SER A 55 16.27 25.20 17.03
C SER A 55 16.16 26.33 16.02
N THR A 56 14.97 26.93 15.94
CA THR A 56 14.67 28.00 14.96
C THR A 56 14.59 29.39 15.60
N GLY A 57 14.76 29.48 16.91
CA GLY A 57 14.74 30.75 17.67
C GLY A 57 13.33 31.28 17.94
N SER A 58 12.29 30.50 17.64
CA SER A 58 10.91 30.78 18.01
C SER A 58 10.57 29.97 19.24
N SER A 59 10.30 30.66 20.36
CA SER A 59 9.98 30.04 21.65
C SER A 59 8.87 28.98 21.55
N ASN A 60 7.85 29.22 20.72
CA ASN A 60 6.72 28.30 20.56
C ASN A 60 7.09 26.99 19.82
N LEU A 61 8.15 26.99 19.01
CA LEU A 61 8.62 25.82 18.24
C LEU A 61 9.76 25.10 18.95
N ASP A 62 10.58 25.84 19.71
CA ASP A 62 11.70 25.30 20.47
C ASP A 62 11.24 24.51 21.71
N ASP A 63 10.00 24.72 22.18
CA ASP A 63 9.38 24.00 23.30
C ASP A 63 8.81 22.61 22.94
N LEU A 64 8.77 22.24 21.64
CA LEU A 64 8.20 20.96 21.22
C LEU A 64 9.23 19.83 21.35
N ASP A 65 8.95 18.86 22.22
CA ASP A 65 9.79 17.66 22.37
C ASP A 65 9.52 16.63 21.27
N PHE A 66 10.43 16.52 20.31
CA PHE A 66 10.40 15.51 19.25
C PHE A 66 11.12 14.20 19.61
N HIS A 67 11.68 14.08 20.81
CA HIS A 67 12.37 12.86 21.24
C HIS A 67 11.54 11.59 20.96
N PRO A 68 10.22 11.53 21.21
CA PRO A 68 9.42 10.33 20.92
C PRO A 68 9.48 9.85 19.46
N LEU A 69 9.70 10.75 18.50
CA LEU A 69 9.82 10.43 17.08
C LEU A 69 11.19 9.83 16.72
N PHE A 70 12.22 10.08 17.54
CA PHE A 70 13.58 9.63 17.29
C PHE A 70 13.91 8.29 17.96
N ILE A 71 13.05 7.79 18.84
CA ILE A 71 13.29 6.53 19.56
C ILE A 71 13.27 5.36 18.57
N LEU A 72 14.40 4.67 18.46
CA LEU A 72 14.53 3.48 17.65
C LEU A 72 14.16 2.22 18.45
N PRO A 73 13.25 1.37 17.95
CA PRO A 73 13.07 0.04 18.52
C PRO A 73 14.36 -0.78 18.32
N ARG A 74 14.67 -1.65 19.27
CA ARG A 74 15.84 -2.53 19.22
C ARG A 74 15.70 -3.46 18.01
N SER A 75 16.49 -3.22 16.96
CA SER A 75 16.34 -3.83 15.64
C SER A 75 17.08 -5.16 15.46
N TRP A 76 17.39 -5.87 16.54
CA TRP A 76 18.10 -7.15 16.43
C TRP A 76 17.13 -8.34 16.52
N PRO A 77 17.14 -9.30 15.57
CA PRO A 77 17.94 -9.43 14.33
C PRO A 77 17.17 -9.04 13.05
N HIS A 78 16.15 -8.19 13.12
CA HIS A 78 15.22 -7.96 12.01
C HIS A 78 15.59 -6.76 11.14
N LYS A 79 15.32 -6.87 9.83
CA LYS A 79 15.40 -5.72 8.90
C LYS A 79 14.42 -4.64 9.33
N ARG A 80 14.79 -3.37 9.14
CA ARG A 80 13.96 -2.19 9.49
C ARG A 80 12.80 -1.92 8.51
N TYR A 81 12.80 -2.62 7.39
CA TYR A 81 11.78 -2.52 6.36
C TYR A 81 11.18 -3.90 6.07
N CYS A 82 9.95 -3.92 5.54
CA CYS A 82 9.33 -5.16 5.10
C CYS A 82 9.99 -5.65 3.81
N ASP A 83 10.71 -6.77 3.89
CA ASP A 83 11.35 -7.41 2.74
C ASP A 83 10.42 -8.39 2.01
N LYS A 84 9.39 -8.87 2.72
CA LYS A 84 8.42 -9.81 2.17
C LYS A 84 7.40 -9.06 1.33
N LYS A 85 7.27 -9.45 0.07
CA LYS A 85 6.22 -8.98 -0.86
C LYS A 85 4.99 -9.91 -0.86
N GLU A 86 4.90 -10.80 0.11
CA GLU A 86 3.81 -11.76 0.21
C GLU A 86 2.53 -11.05 0.61
N ILE A 87 1.45 -11.34 -0.12
CA ILE A 87 0.12 -10.96 0.31
C ILE A 87 -0.18 -11.77 1.57
N ASN A 88 -0.68 -11.10 2.61
CA ASN A 88 -1.15 -11.80 3.79
C ASN A 88 -2.36 -12.66 3.40
N LYS A 89 -2.13 -13.98 3.29
CA LYS A 89 -3.16 -14.92 2.84
C LYS A 89 -4.29 -14.96 3.87
N VAL A 90 -5.51 -14.85 3.36
CA VAL A 90 -6.71 -15.09 4.17
C VAL A 90 -6.97 -16.60 4.22
N PRO A 91 -7.55 -17.12 5.31
CA PRO A 91 -8.01 -18.49 5.35
C PRO A 91 -9.04 -18.76 4.26
N ASP A 92 -9.01 -19.99 3.75
CA ASP A 92 -9.98 -20.48 2.77
C ASP A 92 -11.41 -20.47 3.35
N THR A 93 -12.37 -20.23 2.47
CA THR A 93 -13.80 -20.23 2.80
C THR A 93 -14.52 -21.37 2.08
N LEU A 94 -15.84 -21.47 2.29
CA LEU A 94 -16.71 -22.40 1.57
C LEU A 94 -16.60 -22.24 0.04
N ASP A 95 -16.18 -21.07 -0.45
CA ASP A 95 -16.02 -20.81 -1.88
C ASP A 95 -14.94 -21.68 -2.53
N GLN A 96 -13.91 -22.11 -1.78
CA GLN A 96 -12.88 -23.01 -2.29
C GLN A 96 -13.42 -24.43 -2.54
N GLU A 97 -14.32 -24.92 -1.67
CA GLU A 97 -15.02 -26.19 -1.89
C GLU A 97 -15.91 -26.10 -3.14
N LEU A 98 -16.64 -24.99 -3.25
CA LEU A 98 -17.47 -24.69 -4.42
C LEU A 98 -16.60 -24.67 -5.70
N LEU A 99 -15.38 -24.08 -5.64
CA LEU A 99 -14.50 -23.85 -6.80
C LEU A 99 -14.01 -25.15 -7.37
N ASN A 100 -13.51 -26.03 -6.52
CA ASN A 100 -13.12 -27.39 -6.91
C ASN A 100 -14.26 -28.13 -7.61
N GLU A 101 -15.49 -27.87 -7.19
CA GLU A 101 -16.69 -28.55 -7.66
C GLU A 101 -17.27 -28.01 -8.98
N ILE A 102 -16.91 -26.79 -9.38
CA ILE A 102 -17.42 -26.17 -10.62
C ILE A 102 -16.33 -25.76 -11.62
N GLN A 103 -15.05 -25.80 -11.24
CA GLN A 103 -13.91 -25.41 -12.06
C GLN A 103 -13.96 -26.01 -13.48
N ASP A 104 -14.32 -27.29 -13.60
CA ASP A 104 -14.37 -27.99 -14.90
C ASP A 104 -15.53 -27.57 -15.81
N LYS A 105 -16.55 -26.92 -15.24
CA LYS A 105 -17.79 -26.51 -15.90
C LYS A 105 -17.82 -25.02 -16.24
N ILE A 106 -16.91 -24.22 -15.66
CA ILE A 106 -16.77 -22.79 -15.98
C ILE A 106 -16.51 -22.64 -17.49
N GLY A 107 -17.37 -21.90 -18.17
CA GLY A 107 -17.26 -21.61 -19.61
C GLY A 107 -17.77 -22.68 -20.58
N LYS A 108 -18.35 -23.80 -20.10
CA LYS A 108 -18.84 -24.90 -20.97
C LYS A 108 -20.35 -25.16 -20.92
N THR A 109 -21.00 -24.89 -19.79
CA THR A 109 -22.43 -25.24 -19.56
C THR A 109 -23.26 -24.04 -19.14
N ASN A 110 -24.55 -24.03 -19.48
CA ASN A 110 -25.37 -22.83 -19.38
C ASN A 110 -26.11 -22.61 -18.04
N ILE A 111 -26.22 -23.60 -17.14
CA ILE A 111 -26.75 -23.40 -15.77
C ILE A 111 -26.12 -24.47 -14.85
N ILE A 112 -25.64 -24.08 -13.67
CA ILE A 112 -25.12 -24.98 -12.63
C ILE A 112 -25.91 -24.71 -11.35
N GLU A 113 -26.64 -25.72 -10.86
CA GLU A 113 -27.36 -25.67 -9.58
C GLU A 113 -26.68 -26.61 -8.57
N LYS A 114 -26.36 -26.08 -7.38
CA LYS A 114 -25.79 -26.83 -6.25
C LYS A 114 -26.27 -26.26 -4.92
N GLU A 115 -26.41 -27.13 -3.92
CA GLU A 115 -26.82 -26.78 -2.56
C GLU A 115 -25.68 -27.04 -1.58
N PHE A 116 -25.42 -26.09 -0.68
CA PHE A 116 -24.37 -26.19 0.33
C PHE A 116 -24.92 -25.81 1.72
N ASN A 117 -24.43 -26.48 2.75
CA ASN A 117 -24.80 -26.19 4.13
C ASN A 117 -24.03 -24.98 4.66
N ILE A 118 -24.75 -23.90 4.97
CA ILE A 118 -24.16 -22.66 5.50
C ILE A 118 -24.14 -22.69 7.03
N LYS A 119 -22.98 -22.35 7.61
CA LYS A 119 -22.76 -22.16 9.05
C LYS A 119 -22.34 -20.72 9.32
N ASN A 120 -22.50 -20.25 10.56
CA ASN A 120 -22.07 -18.91 10.97
C ASN A 120 -20.55 -18.66 10.83
N THR A 121 -19.74 -19.72 10.72
CA THR A 121 -18.30 -19.65 10.45
C THR A 121 -17.97 -19.43 8.98
N HIS A 122 -18.90 -19.75 8.06
CA HIS A 122 -18.75 -19.50 6.63
C HIS A 122 -19.02 -18.02 6.36
N ARG A 123 -17.95 -17.24 6.25
CA ARG A 123 -18.00 -15.79 5.97
C ARG A 123 -17.75 -15.55 4.48
N ALA A 124 -18.39 -14.52 3.94
CA ALA A 124 -18.20 -14.07 2.56
C ALA A 124 -18.48 -15.16 1.49
N VAL A 125 -19.48 -16.02 1.73
CA VAL A 125 -19.88 -17.06 0.76
C VAL A 125 -20.34 -16.40 -0.55
N GLY A 126 -19.83 -16.89 -1.68
CA GLY A 126 -20.14 -16.44 -3.04
C GLY A 126 -19.36 -15.21 -3.50
N GLN A 127 -18.52 -14.59 -2.65
CA GLN A 127 -17.74 -13.40 -3.04
C GLN A 127 -16.67 -13.73 -4.07
N GLU A 128 -15.99 -14.86 -3.91
CA GLU A 128 -14.89 -15.22 -4.81
C GLU A 128 -15.40 -15.49 -6.23
N TYR A 129 -16.67 -15.90 -6.37
CA TYR A 129 -17.34 -16.10 -7.66
C TYR A 129 -17.79 -14.84 -8.36
N LEU A 130 -18.33 -13.88 -7.60
CA LEU A 130 -18.84 -12.64 -8.16
C LEU A 130 -17.72 -11.77 -8.77
N ILE A 131 -16.46 -12.05 -8.43
CA ILE A 131 -15.28 -11.31 -8.91
C ILE A 131 -14.73 -11.92 -10.22
N ILE A 132 -15.08 -13.17 -10.55
CA ILE A 132 -14.59 -13.86 -11.76
C ILE A 132 -15.50 -13.59 -12.98
N TYR A 133 -16.62 -12.87 -12.80
CA TYR A 133 -17.55 -12.41 -13.83
C TYR A 133 -17.75 -10.90 -13.78
#